data_AF-A0A7W3THK7-F1
#
_entry.id   AF-A0A7W3THK7-F1
#
_cell.length_a   1.000
_cell.length_b   1.000
_cell.length_c   1.000
_cell.angle_alpha   90.00
_cell.angle_beta   90.00
_cell.angle_gamma   90.00
#
_symmetry.space_group_name_H-M   'P 1'
#
loop_
_entity.id
_entity.type
_entity.pdbx_description
1 polymer ?
#
loop_
_entity_poly.entity_id
_entity_poly.type
_entity_poly.pdbx_seq_one_letter_code
_entity_poly.pdbx_strand_id
1 'polypeptide(L)'
;PLDPFVRIDTRINNARSLTDDDRTFLLHHLADLRKAWSTLPEGRPACVVHGDARVGNCVVTTDGRAHLLDFERTAPGPPEWDLTSTAVAFEIFVRISPEAFEAYYTAYGYDVRDWGGYPTLRSIRELRATTVAFQLADQGTIPLHQARYRLACLRGHHGPRPWAWAWTTIA
;
A
#
# COMPACT_ATOMS: atom_id res chain seq x y z
N PRO A 1 -13.22 -13.39 -4.02
CA PRO A 1 -12.82 -12.77 -2.74
C PRO A 1 -11.48 -12.04 -2.90
N LEU A 2 -11.29 -10.95 -2.15
CA LEU A 2 -10.09 -10.11 -2.22
C LEU A 2 -8.82 -10.92 -1.86
N ASP A 3 -7.78 -10.83 -2.69
CA ASP A 3 -6.43 -11.29 -2.37
C ASP A 3 -5.44 -10.10 -2.40
N PRO A 4 -4.94 -9.64 -1.24
CA PRO A 4 -4.03 -8.51 -1.17
C PRO A 4 -2.57 -8.89 -1.51
N PHE A 5 -2.26 -10.16 -1.74
CA PHE A 5 -0.89 -10.65 -1.96
C PHE A 5 -0.57 -10.94 -3.43
N VAL A 6 -1.54 -10.76 -4.34
CA VAL A 6 -1.38 -11.01 -5.78
C VAL A 6 -0.09 -10.40 -6.34
N ARG A 7 0.75 -11.28 -6.92
CA ARG A 7 2.03 -10.99 -7.58
C ARG A 7 3.15 -10.48 -6.67
N ILE A 8 3.00 -10.46 -5.34
CA ILE A 8 4.07 -9.99 -4.44
C ILE A 8 5.24 -10.98 -4.45
N ASP A 9 4.98 -12.28 -4.25
CA ASP A 9 5.97 -13.36 -4.31
C ASP A 9 6.70 -13.37 -5.65
N THR A 10 5.96 -13.23 -6.76
CA THR A 10 6.51 -13.25 -8.11
C THR A 10 7.43 -12.06 -8.34
N ARG A 11 7.08 -10.86 -7.84
CA ARG A 11 7.96 -9.68 -7.91
C ARG A 11 9.21 -9.84 -7.07
N ILE A 12 9.09 -10.41 -5.86
CA ILE A 12 10.27 -10.70 -5.02
C ILE A 12 11.18 -11.64 -5.80
N ASN A 13 10.69 -12.79 -6.24
CA ASN A 13 11.46 -13.81 -6.94
C ASN A 13 12.12 -13.33 -8.25
N ASN A 14 11.45 -12.44 -8.99
CA ASN A 14 11.96 -11.93 -10.27
C ASN A 14 12.86 -10.69 -10.14
N ALA A 15 12.94 -10.06 -8.97
CA ALA A 15 13.78 -8.88 -8.79
C ALA A 15 15.27 -9.27 -8.83
N ARG A 16 15.97 -8.76 -9.84
CA ARG A 16 17.40 -9.00 -10.12
C ARG A 16 18.29 -8.21 -9.19
N SER A 17 17.83 -7.04 -8.76
CA SER A 17 18.58 -6.15 -7.90
C SER A 17 18.46 -6.48 -6.41
N LEU A 18 17.76 -7.54 -6.00
CA LEU A 18 17.75 -8.05 -4.62
C LEU A 18 18.94 -8.99 -4.38
N THR A 19 19.55 -8.90 -3.20
CA THR A 19 20.45 -9.96 -2.72
C THR A 19 19.64 -11.15 -2.19
N ASP A 20 20.29 -12.29 -1.95
CA ASP A 20 19.63 -13.45 -1.35
C ASP A 20 19.13 -13.19 0.08
N ASP A 21 19.84 -12.37 0.85
CA ASP A 21 19.40 -11.94 2.19
C ASP A 21 18.13 -11.07 2.08
N ASP A 22 18.09 -10.13 1.14
CA ASP A 22 16.92 -9.28 0.92
C ASP A 22 15.70 -10.07 0.47
N ARG A 23 15.91 -11.05 -0.42
CA ARG A 23 14.88 -11.96 -0.89
C ARG A 23 14.32 -12.78 0.26
N THR A 24 15.19 -13.35 1.09
CA THR A 24 14.81 -14.14 2.27
C THR A 24 14.01 -13.29 3.25
N PHE A 25 14.48 -12.08 3.57
CA PHE A 25 13.75 -11.15 4.43
C PHE A 25 12.35 -10.82 3.90
N LEU A 26 12.23 -10.46 2.61
CA LEU A 26 10.94 -10.10 2.01
C LEU A 26 9.96 -11.28 1.95
N LEU A 27 10.45 -12.50 1.69
CA LEU A 27 9.63 -13.71 1.69
C LEU A 27 9.14 -14.08 3.10
N HIS A 28 9.98 -13.95 4.12
CA HIS A 28 9.56 -14.12 5.52
C HIS A 28 8.52 -13.06 5.90
N HIS A 29 8.76 -11.78 5.58
CA HIS A 29 7.80 -10.73 5.86
C HIS A 29 6.46 -10.95 5.14
N LEU A 30 6.48 -11.43 3.89
CA LEU A 30 5.28 -11.83 3.16
C LEU A 30 4.52 -12.97 3.87
N ALA A 31 5.23 -13.99 4.37
CA ALA A 31 4.61 -15.10 5.10
C ALA A 31 3.96 -14.63 6.41
N ASP A 32 4.65 -13.76 7.16
CA ASP A 32 4.11 -13.16 8.39
C ASP A 32 2.85 -12.35 8.12
N LEU A 33 2.84 -11.55 7.05
CA LEU A 33 1.67 -10.76 6.67
C LEU A 33 0.50 -11.63 6.19
N ARG A 34 0.75 -12.76 5.51
CA ARG A 34 -0.30 -13.73 5.16
C ARG A 34 -0.94 -14.32 6.41
N LYS A 35 -0.14 -14.66 7.41
CA LYS A 35 -0.64 -15.13 8.71
C LYS A 35 -1.47 -14.04 9.41
N ALA A 36 -0.93 -12.82 9.51
CA ALA A 36 -1.64 -11.70 10.13
C ALA A 36 -2.95 -11.34 9.42
N TRP A 37 -2.99 -11.42 8.09
CA TRP A 37 -4.20 -11.25 7.29
C TRP A 37 -5.27 -12.30 7.61
N SER A 38 -4.88 -13.56 7.78
CA SER A 38 -5.81 -14.64 8.12
C SER A 38 -6.42 -14.53 9.52
N THR A 39 -5.82 -13.72 10.39
CA THR A 39 -6.24 -13.51 11.78
C THR A 39 -6.53 -12.03 12.07
N LEU A 40 -7.02 -11.29 11.07
CA LEU A 40 -7.44 -9.91 11.28
C LEU A 40 -8.52 -9.85 12.37
N PRO A 41 -8.50 -8.82 13.24
CA PRO A 41 -9.59 -8.60 14.18
C PRO A 41 -10.89 -8.30 13.43
N GLU A 42 -12.02 -8.39 14.13
CA GLU A 42 -13.30 -8.02 13.54
C GLU A 42 -13.29 -6.55 13.09
N GLY A 43 -13.76 -6.32 11.87
CA GLY A 43 -13.94 -5.01 11.26
C GLY A 43 -15.39 -4.77 10.89
N ARG A 44 -15.64 -3.81 9.99
CA ARG A 44 -16.96 -3.58 9.42
C ARG A 44 -17.41 -4.78 8.58
N PRO A 45 -18.73 -4.96 8.39
CA PRO A 45 -19.25 -6.01 7.52
C PRO A 45 -18.63 -5.94 6.12
N ALA A 46 -18.22 -7.10 5.60
CA ALA A 46 -17.64 -7.20 4.27
C ALA A 46 -18.60 -6.68 3.20
N CYS A 47 -18.04 -6.00 2.20
CA CYS A 47 -18.78 -5.44 1.07
C CYS A 47 -17.99 -5.61 -0.23
N VAL A 48 -18.53 -5.07 -1.33
CA VAL A 48 -17.76 -4.95 -2.57
C VAL A 48 -16.76 -3.81 -2.39
N VAL A 49 -15.48 -4.13 -2.48
CA VAL A 49 -14.38 -3.17 -2.48
C VAL A 49 -13.81 -3.03 -3.88
N HIS A 50 -13.29 -1.87 -4.21
CA HIS A 50 -12.55 -1.62 -5.44
C HIS A 50 -11.25 -2.44 -5.49
N GLY A 51 -10.59 -2.62 -4.35
CA GLY A 51 -9.35 -3.40 -4.25
C GLY A 51 -8.08 -2.58 -4.56
N ASP A 52 -8.21 -1.43 -5.21
CA ASP A 52 -7.13 -0.47 -5.49
C ASP A 52 -7.65 0.98 -5.55
N ALA A 53 -8.43 1.40 -4.55
CA ALA A 53 -8.97 2.75 -4.42
C ALA A 53 -7.89 3.80 -4.06
N ARG A 54 -6.87 3.96 -4.92
CA ARG A 54 -5.85 5.01 -4.83
C ARG A 54 -6.30 6.27 -5.55
N VAL A 55 -5.73 7.43 -5.19
CA VAL A 55 -6.08 8.73 -5.81
C VAL A 55 -5.98 8.73 -7.34
N GLY A 56 -5.05 7.96 -7.91
CA GLY A 56 -4.90 7.83 -9.38
C GLY A 56 -6.02 7.04 -10.08
N ASN A 57 -6.88 6.36 -9.33
CA ASN A 57 -8.05 5.63 -9.83
C ASN A 57 -9.36 6.35 -9.51
N CYS A 58 -9.30 7.62 -9.08
CA CYS A 58 -10.45 8.47 -8.86
C CYS A 58 -10.32 9.72 -9.73
N VAL A 59 -11.35 10.02 -10.52
CA VAL A 59 -11.42 11.23 -11.35
C VAL A 59 -12.64 12.04 -10.94
N VAL A 60 -12.45 13.33 -10.74
CA VAL A 60 -13.53 14.28 -10.49
C VAL A 60 -13.73 15.11 -11.76
N THR A 61 -14.94 15.06 -12.32
CA THR A 61 -15.33 15.86 -13.49
C THR A 61 -15.48 17.34 -13.13
N THR A 62 -15.49 18.21 -14.13
CA THR A 62 -15.63 19.67 -13.93
C THR A 62 -16.95 20.08 -13.27
N ASP A 63 -17.98 19.24 -13.32
CA ASP A 63 -19.25 19.40 -12.62
C ASP A 63 -19.29 18.76 -11.22
N GLY A 64 -18.15 18.30 -10.71
CA GLY A 64 -17.98 17.81 -9.34
C GLY A 64 -18.35 16.35 -9.11
N ARG A 65 -18.68 15.58 -10.15
CA ARG A 65 -18.97 14.13 -10.01
C ARG A 65 -17.69 13.32 -9.92
N ALA A 66 -17.62 12.44 -8.91
CA ALA A 66 -16.51 11.53 -8.73
C ALA A 66 -16.77 10.18 -9.42
N HIS A 67 -15.79 9.69 -10.15
CA HIS A 67 -15.80 8.40 -10.83
C HIS A 67 -14.60 7.57 -10.40
N LEU A 68 -14.85 6.30 -10.10
CA LEU A 68 -13.80 5.30 -9.89
C LEU A 68 -13.46 4.65 -11.24
N LEU A 69 -12.18 4.36 -11.44
CA LEU A 69 -11.63 3.73 -12.64
C LEU A 69 -10.95 2.41 -12.26
N ASP A 70 -10.62 1.57 -13.24
CA ASP A 70 -9.77 0.39 -13.05
C ASP A 70 -10.32 -0.65 -12.03
N PHE A 71 -11.46 -1.25 -12.39
CA PHE A 71 -12.16 -2.21 -11.54
C PHE A 71 -11.56 -3.63 -11.57
N GLU A 72 -10.38 -3.86 -12.14
CA GLU A 72 -9.79 -5.20 -12.31
C GLU A 72 -9.56 -5.95 -10.98
N ARG A 73 -9.47 -5.21 -9.87
CA ARG A 73 -9.25 -5.74 -8.51
C ARG A 73 -10.51 -5.78 -7.64
N THR A 74 -11.66 -5.45 -8.23
CA THR A 74 -12.93 -5.39 -7.50
C THR A 74 -13.31 -6.76 -6.99
N ALA A 75 -13.59 -6.87 -5.70
CA ALA A 75 -13.91 -8.13 -5.06
C ALA A 75 -14.70 -7.93 -3.76
N PRO A 76 -15.39 -8.97 -3.27
CA PRO A 76 -15.87 -8.98 -1.90
C PRO A 76 -14.69 -8.97 -0.91
N GLY A 77 -14.73 -8.09 0.10
CA GLY A 77 -13.69 -7.95 1.12
C GLY A 77 -14.01 -6.93 2.21
N PRO A 78 -13.10 -6.71 3.17
CA PRO A 78 -13.25 -5.70 4.21
C PRO A 78 -13.13 -4.28 3.63
N PRO A 79 -14.09 -3.37 3.87
CA PRO A 79 -14.02 -1.99 3.36
C PRO A 79 -12.76 -1.23 3.79
N GLU A 80 -12.17 -1.63 4.93
CA GLU A 80 -10.89 -1.13 5.46
C GLU A 80 -9.75 -1.23 4.44
N TRP A 81 -9.81 -2.19 3.52
CA TRP A 81 -8.79 -2.35 2.48
C TRP A 81 -8.70 -1.16 1.51
N ASP A 82 -9.83 -0.57 1.14
CA ASP A 82 -9.86 0.59 0.25
C ASP A 82 -9.40 1.85 0.99
N LEU A 83 -9.90 2.06 2.22
CA LEU A 83 -9.49 3.16 3.11
C LEU A 83 -7.98 3.20 3.37
N THR A 84 -7.36 2.02 3.49
CA THR A 84 -5.92 1.88 3.73
C THR A 84 -5.09 2.57 2.64
N SER A 85 -5.56 2.62 1.40
CA SER A 85 -4.82 3.26 0.29
C SER A 85 -4.61 4.76 0.54
N THR A 86 -5.65 5.44 1.01
CA THR A 86 -5.61 6.87 1.34
C THR A 86 -4.79 7.11 2.61
N ALA A 87 -4.99 6.29 3.65
CA ALA A 87 -4.22 6.40 4.89
C ALA A 87 -2.70 6.19 4.65
N VAL A 88 -2.32 5.22 3.82
CA VAL A 88 -0.93 5.00 3.39
C VAL A 88 -0.39 6.20 2.59
N ALA A 89 -1.20 6.80 1.71
CA ALA A 89 -0.79 7.98 0.95
C ALA A 89 -0.51 9.20 1.85
N PHE A 90 -1.21 9.31 2.97
CA PHE A 90 -0.96 10.29 4.02
C PHE A 90 0.28 9.92 4.86
N GLU A 91 0.29 8.75 5.50
CA GLU A 91 1.28 8.38 6.52
C GLU A 91 2.68 8.02 5.99
N ILE A 92 2.80 7.57 4.74
CA ILE A 92 4.06 7.04 4.20
C ILE A 92 4.56 7.89 3.03
N PHE A 93 3.65 8.25 2.13
CA PHE A 93 4.01 8.98 0.91
C PHE A 93 3.90 10.50 1.06
N VAL A 94 3.27 11.01 2.14
CA VAL A 94 3.10 12.45 2.41
C VAL A 94 2.50 13.19 1.21
N ARG A 95 1.51 12.57 0.54
CA ARG A 95 0.85 13.12 -0.66
C ARG A 95 -0.51 13.77 -0.40
N ILE A 96 -0.96 13.73 0.84
CA ILE A 96 -2.25 14.26 1.28
C ILE A 96 -1.96 15.16 2.48
N SER A 97 -2.56 16.35 2.54
CA SER A 97 -2.41 17.22 3.71
C SER A 97 -3.22 16.67 4.89
N PRO A 98 -2.88 17.02 6.14
CA PRO A 98 -3.67 16.64 7.31
C PRO A 98 -5.16 16.99 7.16
N GLU A 99 -5.47 18.18 6.65
CA GLU A 99 -6.85 18.68 6.47
C GLU A 99 -7.60 17.88 5.41
N ALA A 100 -6.93 17.54 4.31
CA ALA A 100 -7.53 16.72 3.25
C ALA A 100 -7.78 15.29 3.71
N PHE A 101 -6.89 14.75 4.55
CA PHE A 101 -7.07 13.41 5.12
C PHE A 101 -8.18 13.39 6.19
N GLU A 102 -8.27 14.44 7.01
CA GLU A 102 -9.39 14.65 7.94
C GLU A 102 -10.74 14.74 7.23
N ALA A 103 -10.82 15.53 6.17
CA ALA A 103 -12.02 15.63 5.35
C ALA A 103 -12.41 14.26 4.75
N TYR A 104 -11.43 13.44 4.35
CA TYR A 104 -11.68 12.11 3.78
C TYR A 104 -12.32 11.15 4.79
N TYR A 105 -11.71 10.94 5.96
CA TYR A 105 -12.27 9.98 6.92
C TYR A 105 -13.56 10.52 7.57
N THR A 106 -13.71 11.84 7.69
CA THR A 106 -14.95 12.49 8.15
C THR A 106 -16.08 12.25 7.17
N ALA A 107 -15.85 12.45 5.86
CA ALA A 107 -16.85 12.19 4.83
C ALA A 107 -17.21 10.70 4.73
N TYR A 108 -16.25 9.81 4.96
CA TYR A 108 -16.50 8.37 5.01
C TYR A 108 -17.22 7.94 6.32
N GLY A 109 -17.05 8.70 7.41
CA GLY A 109 -17.56 8.36 8.74
C GLY A 109 -16.75 7.26 9.44
N TYR A 110 -15.49 7.07 9.04
CA TYR A 110 -14.60 6.07 9.64
C TYR A 110 -13.12 6.36 9.34
N ASP A 111 -12.32 6.51 10.39
CA ASP A 111 -10.87 6.48 10.27
C ASP A 111 -10.36 5.05 10.43
N VAL A 112 -9.82 4.48 9.35
CA VAL A 112 -9.26 3.12 9.36
C VAL A 112 -8.11 2.98 10.34
N ARG A 113 -7.40 4.06 10.69
CA ARG A 113 -6.23 4.02 11.58
C ARG A 113 -6.59 3.61 13.01
N ASP A 114 -7.84 3.83 13.41
CA ASP A 114 -8.35 3.46 14.73
C ASP A 114 -8.64 1.96 14.84
N TRP A 115 -8.62 1.24 13.72
CA TRP A 115 -8.89 -0.20 13.70
C TRP A 115 -7.64 -1.03 13.98
N GLY A 116 -7.76 -2.03 14.86
CA GLY A 116 -6.64 -2.91 15.23
C GLY A 116 -6.04 -3.71 14.06
N GLY A 117 -6.77 -3.90 12.96
CA GLY A 117 -6.27 -4.58 11.76
C GLY A 117 -5.50 -3.67 10.80
N TYR A 118 -5.56 -2.35 10.97
CA TYR A 118 -4.92 -1.39 10.06
C TYR A 118 -3.40 -1.55 9.96
N PRO A 119 -2.63 -1.78 11.05
CA PRO A 119 -1.20 -2.00 10.94
C PRO A 119 -0.84 -3.12 9.96
N THR A 120 -1.60 -4.22 9.94
CA THR A 120 -1.44 -5.32 8.99
C THR A 120 -1.71 -4.85 7.56
N LEU A 121 -2.82 -4.16 7.31
CA LEU A 121 -3.17 -3.68 5.95
C LEU A 121 -2.14 -2.69 5.40
N ARG A 122 -1.70 -1.76 6.25
CA ARG A 122 -0.65 -0.80 5.94
C ARG A 122 0.65 -1.51 5.56
N SER A 123 1.10 -2.49 6.34
CA SER A 123 2.32 -3.23 6.04
C SER A 123 2.23 -4.07 4.76
N ILE A 124 1.05 -4.58 4.40
CA ILE A 124 0.85 -5.23 3.09
C ILE A 124 1.02 -4.22 1.94
N ARG A 125 0.46 -3.01 2.07
CA ARG A 125 0.63 -1.94 1.07
C ARG A 125 2.08 -1.48 0.97
N GLU A 126 2.79 -1.40 2.08
CA GLU A 126 4.23 -1.07 2.11
C GLU A 126 5.07 -2.15 1.42
N LEU A 127 4.85 -3.44 1.73
CA LEU A 127 5.52 -4.54 1.06
C LEU A 127 5.26 -4.53 -0.45
N ARG A 128 4.01 -4.30 -0.86
CA ARG A 128 3.65 -4.15 -2.27
C ARG A 128 4.40 -2.98 -2.91
N ALA A 129 4.43 -1.83 -2.26
CA ALA A 129 5.14 -0.66 -2.76
C ALA A 129 6.66 -0.92 -2.90
N THR A 130 7.28 -1.58 -1.91
CA THR A 130 8.71 -1.96 -1.97
C THR A 130 8.98 -2.91 -3.13
N THR A 131 8.17 -3.96 -3.31
CA THR A 131 8.38 -4.92 -4.41
C THR A 131 8.13 -4.33 -5.80
N VAL A 132 7.16 -3.41 -5.93
CA VAL A 132 6.98 -2.62 -7.16
C VAL A 132 8.19 -1.70 -7.41
N ALA A 133 8.77 -1.12 -6.35
CA ALA A 133 9.97 -0.28 -6.49
C ALA A 133 11.16 -1.04 -7.08
N PHE A 134 11.42 -2.26 -6.61
CA PHE A 134 12.47 -3.11 -7.18
C PHE A 134 12.18 -3.49 -8.63
N GLN A 135 10.92 -3.82 -8.94
CA GLN A 135 10.50 -4.09 -10.32
C GLN A 135 10.77 -2.88 -11.24
N LEU A 136 10.40 -1.67 -10.82
CA LEU A 136 10.62 -0.45 -11.58
C LEU A 136 12.11 -0.09 -11.68
N ALA A 137 12.89 -0.33 -10.63
CA ALA A 137 14.34 -0.13 -10.65
C ALA A 137 15.03 -1.08 -11.64
N ASP A 138 14.62 -2.35 -11.68
CA ASP A 138 15.14 -3.33 -12.63
C ASP A 138 14.77 -3.00 -14.09
N GLN A 139 13.68 -2.26 -14.30
CA GLN A 139 13.24 -1.73 -15.59
C GLN A 139 13.87 -0.38 -15.95
N GLY A 140 14.69 0.20 -15.06
CA GLY A 140 15.31 1.51 -15.26
C GLY A 140 14.35 2.70 -15.14
N THR A 141 13.13 2.50 -14.62
CA THR A 141 12.11 3.55 -14.49
C THR A 141 12.33 4.44 -13.26
N ILE A 142 12.91 3.89 -12.19
CA ILE A 142 13.29 4.67 -11.00
C ILE A 142 14.72 4.32 -10.57
N PRO A 143 15.42 5.20 -9.84
CA PRO A 143 16.73 4.87 -9.28
C PRO A 143 16.66 3.71 -8.26
N LEU A 144 17.60 2.76 -8.35
CA LEU A 144 17.68 1.62 -7.42
C LEU A 144 17.76 2.04 -5.95
N HIS A 145 18.42 3.16 -5.64
CA HIS A 145 18.54 3.64 -4.26
C HIS A 145 17.17 3.92 -3.62
N GLN A 146 16.14 4.29 -4.40
CA GLN A 146 14.78 4.47 -3.88
C GLN A 146 14.17 3.14 -3.45
N ALA A 147 14.35 2.07 -4.23
CA ALA A 147 13.90 0.73 -3.86
C ALA A 147 14.65 0.20 -2.61
N ARG A 148 15.97 0.45 -2.55
CA ARG A 148 16.82 0.10 -1.40
C ARG A 148 16.41 0.85 -0.13
N TYR A 149 16.10 2.13 -0.24
CA TYR A 149 15.61 2.94 0.87
C TYR A 149 14.31 2.36 1.47
N ARG A 150 13.33 2.01 0.62
CA ARG A 150 12.09 1.37 1.07
C ARG A 150 12.33 0.07 1.82
N LEU A 151 13.24 -0.77 1.32
CA LEU A 151 13.62 -2.00 2.01
C LEU A 151 14.27 -1.73 3.37
N ALA A 152 15.16 -0.75 3.45
CA ALA A 152 15.80 -0.36 4.71
C ALA A 152 14.77 0.16 5.73
N CYS A 153 13.76 0.93 5.28
CA CYS A 153 12.62 1.32 6.09
C CYS A 153 11.84 0.11 6.64
N LEU A 154 11.54 -0.90 5.81
CA LEU A 154 10.88 -2.13 6.25
C LEU A 154 11.70 -2.92 7.28
N ARG A 155 13.03 -2.88 7.18
CA ARG A 155 13.96 -3.47 8.16
C ARG A 155 14.12 -2.64 9.44
N GLY A 156 13.46 -1.48 9.55
CA GLY A 156 13.54 -0.60 10.71
C GLY A 156 14.81 0.27 10.77
N HIS A 157 15.59 0.34 9.69
CA HIS A 157 16.86 1.10 9.68
C HIS A 157 16.66 2.63 9.61
N HIS A 158 15.44 3.12 9.36
CA HIS A 158 15.13 4.54 9.20
C HIS A 158 14.05 5.05 10.17
N GLY A 159 13.90 4.39 11.33
CA GLY A 159 13.00 4.85 12.38
C GLY A 159 11.51 4.79 12.00
N PRO A 160 10.63 5.47 12.77
CA PRO A 160 9.20 5.46 12.52
C PRO A 160 8.83 6.25 11.26
N ARG A 161 7.62 6.00 10.76
CA ARG A 161 6.97 6.77 9.69
C ARG A 161 6.71 8.22 10.14
N PRO A 162 6.54 9.19 9.22
CA PRO A 162 6.54 9.06 7.76
C PRO A 162 7.95 8.92 7.17
N TRP A 163 8.07 8.16 6.09
CA TRP A 163 9.34 7.98 5.36
C TRP A 163 9.43 8.81 4.08
N ALA A 164 8.37 9.53 3.69
CA ALA A 164 8.31 10.35 2.48
C ALA A 164 8.77 9.63 1.21
N TRP A 165 8.33 8.38 1.01
CA TRP A 165 8.72 7.59 -0.16
C TRP A 165 8.31 8.28 -1.47
N ALA A 166 9.24 8.48 -2.39
CA ALA A 166 8.95 9.11 -3.68
C ALA A 166 8.86 8.08 -4.82
N TRP A 167 7.88 8.22 -5.71
CA TRP A 167 7.77 7.38 -6.92
C TRP A 167 8.53 7.94 -8.12
N THR A 168 9.07 9.14 -8.00
CA THR A 168 9.91 9.83 -8.97
C THR A 168 11.17 10.33 -8.26
N THR A 169 12.29 10.42 -8.98
CA THR A 169 13.46 11.17 -8.51
C THR A 169 13.02 12.61 -8.25
N ILE A 170 13.23 13.14 -7.05
CA ILE A 170 13.23 14.60 -6.87
C ILE A 170 14.46 15.07 -7.66
N ALA A 171 14.23 15.83 -8.72
CA ALA A 171 15.29 16.48 -9.48
C ALA A 171 16.06 17.47 -8.61
#